data_AF-F2K7W2-F1
#
_entry.id   AF-F2K7W2-F1
#
_cell.length_a   1.000
_cell.length_b   1.000
_cell.length_c   1.000
_cell.angle_alpha   90.00
_cell.angle_beta   90.00
_cell.angle_gamma   90.00
#
_symmetry.space_group_name_H-M   'P 1'
#
loop_
_entity.id
_entity.type
_entity.pdbx_description
1 polymer ?
#
loop_
_entity_poly.entity_id
_entity_poly.type
_entity_poly.pdbx_seq_one_letter_code
_entity_poly.pdbx_strand_id
1 'polypeptide(L)'
;MEIQHSPMSDADRISREQFYKNMVWVIDGRDFKRNFDIYHMLPDPNSKLAEDIVWIKASRPMQGAARGIFFKLTEALEYTPEANKKTLNSGIMHFFNEIERDVKLEFRGHHQYDWVRPRRTWLDSSCPVYIDFGWACLAKLSLYDEYALPCVVLVSKFQFIHDAMTVSHASEICGVLDDLWTIGRH
;
A
#
# COMPACT_ATOMS: atom_id res chain seq x y z
N MET A 1 17.15 -5.50 10.76
CA MET A 1 16.05 -4.53 10.94
C MET A 1 16.60 -3.29 11.63
N GLU A 2 16.18 -2.10 11.20
CA GLU A 2 16.51 -0.84 11.87
C GLU A 2 15.23 -0.10 12.29
N ILE A 3 15.25 0.47 13.49
CA ILE A 3 14.14 1.22 14.06
C ILE A 3 14.51 2.69 14.06
N GLN A 4 13.68 3.54 13.45
CA GLN A 4 13.93 4.96 13.35
C GLN A 4 12.82 5.79 14.01
N HIS A 5 13.21 6.60 15.00
CA HIS A 5 12.33 7.55 15.68
C HIS A 5 12.55 9.00 15.21
N SER A 6 13.79 9.38 14.88
CA SER A 6 14.17 10.76 14.54
C SER A 6 14.17 11.01 13.02
N PRO A 7 14.14 12.28 12.56
CA PRO A 7 14.43 12.60 11.16
C PRO A 7 15.74 11.96 10.70
N MET A 8 15.77 11.45 9.47
CA MET A 8 16.94 10.85 8.85
C MET A 8 17.18 11.55 7.52
N SER A 9 18.45 11.80 7.18
CA SER A 9 18.80 12.34 5.87
C SER A 9 18.79 11.23 4.81
N ASP A 10 18.62 11.60 3.54
CA ASP A 10 18.71 10.64 2.43
C ASP A 10 20.11 10.02 2.35
N ALA A 11 21.17 10.80 2.64
CA ALA A 11 22.55 10.31 2.65
C ALA A 11 22.77 9.22 3.71
N ASP A 12 22.28 9.43 4.93
CA ASP A 12 22.39 8.45 6.01
C ASP A 12 21.59 7.18 5.69
N ARG A 13 20.36 7.35 5.17
CA ARG A 13 19.53 6.25 4.73
C ARG A 13 20.25 5.41 3.67
N ILE A 14 20.71 6.04 2.60
CA ILE A 14 21.40 5.37 1.48
C ILE A 14 22.65 4.65 1.99
N SER A 15 23.45 5.29 2.85
CA SER A 15 24.65 4.68 3.42
C SER A 15 24.33 3.39 4.19
N ARG A 16 23.25 3.38 4.99
CA ARG A 16 22.83 2.20 5.75
C ARG A 16 22.25 1.12 4.86
N GLU A 17 21.40 1.49 3.91
CA GLU A 17 20.84 0.53 2.93
C GLU A 17 21.96 -0.16 2.12
N GLN A 18 22.98 0.58 1.67
CA GLN A 18 24.12 0.02 0.96
C GLN A 18 25.01 -0.88 1.84
N PHE A 19 25.14 -0.53 3.12
CA PHE A 19 25.94 -1.30 4.08
C PHE A 19 25.27 -2.64 4.44
N TYR A 20 24.01 -2.60 4.86
CA TYR A 20 23.30 -3.81 5.31
C TYR A 20 22.73 -4.63 4.16
N LYS A 21 22.25 -3.99 3.09
CA LYS A 21 21.62 -4.57 1.88
C LYS A 21 20.30 -5.32 2.13
N ASN A 22 20.29 -6.23 3.10
CA ASN A 22 19.15 -7.06 3.47
C ASN A 22 18.56 -6.57 4.80
N MET A 23 17.85 -5.44 4.76
CA MET A 23 17.24 -4.84 5.94
C MET A 23 15.84 -4.32 5.68
N VAL A 24 15.09 -4.11 6.76
CA VAL A 24 13.82 -3.39 6.76
C VAL A 24 13.91 -2.20 7.70
N TRP A 25 13.17 -1.14 7.36
CA TRP A 25 12.94 0.03 8.19
C TRP A 25 11.66 -0.12 8.97
N VAL A 26 11.70 0.13 10.27
CA VAL A 26 10.51 0.34 11.11
C VAL A 26 10.56 1.76 11.66
N ILE A 27 9.63 2.60 11.21
CA ILE A 27 9.59 4.03 11.53
C ILE A 27 8.52 4.28 12.59
N ASP A 28 8.84 5.07 13.60
CA ASP A 28 7.83 5.58 14.52
C ASP A 28 6.96 6.63 13.82
N GLY A 29 5.68 6.28 13.63
CA GLY A 29 4.69 7.11 12.96
C GLY A 29 3.86 7.99 13.87
N ARG A 30 4.03 7.92 15.19
CA ARG A 30 3.11 8.54 16.16
C ARG A 30 2.96 10.05 15.95
N ASP A 31 4.05 10.75 15.63
CA ASP A 31 4.05 12.21 15.44
C ASP A 31 3.30 12.69 14.20
N PHE A 32 3.19 11.85 13.16
CA PHE A 32 2.52 12.19 11.91
C PHE A 32 1.28 11.34 11.64
N LYS A 33 0.83 10.55 12.61
CA LYS A 33 -0.41 9.78 12.56
C LYS A 33 -1.62 10.62 12.12
N ARG A 34 -1.72 11.86 12.63
CA ARG A 34 -2.78 12.80 12.26
C ARG A 34 -2.69 13.34 10.83
N ASN A 35 -1.62 13.03 10.11
CA ASN A 35 -1.37 13.43 8.72
C ASN A 35 -1.41 12.23 7.76
N PHE A 36 -1.75 11.03 8.27
CA PHE A 36 -1.75 9.81 7.50
C PHE A 36 -3.15 9.19 7.58
N ASP A 37 -3.87 9.22 6.46
CA ASP A 37 -5.21 8.65 6.36
C ASP A 37 -5.15 7.35 5.57
N ILE A 38 -5.80 6.30 6.08
CA ILE A 38 -5.98 5.02 5.39
C ILE A 38 -7.44 4.95 4.96
N TYR A 39 -7.67 4.64 3.70
CA TYR A 39 -8.99 4.62 3.05
C TYR A 39 -9.44 3.17 2.78
N HIS A 40 -10.31 3.00 1.78
CA HIS A 40 -10.88 1.73 1.37
C HIS A 40 -9.83 0.66 1.01
N MET A 41 -10.29 -0.58 1.11
CA MET A 41 -9.56 -1.80 0.76
C MET A 41 -9.31 -1.84 -0.74
N LEU A 42 -8.18 -2.42 -1.14
CA LEU A 42 -7.86 -2.74 -2.52
C LEU A 42 -7.79 -4.27 -2.66
N PRO A 43 -8.29 -4.86 -3.78
CA PRO A 43 -8.17 -6.29 -4.02
C PRO A 43 -6.69 -6.71 -4.17
N ASP A 44 -6.40 -8.00 -4.27
CA ASP A 44 -5.06 -8.47 -4.65
C ASP A 44 -4.63 -7.80 -5.97
N PRO A 45 -3.47 -7.11 -6.03
CA PRO A 45 -3.05 -6.44 -7.25
C PRO A 45 -2.81 -7.38 -8.44
N ASN A 46 -2.65 -8.69 -8.19
CA ASN A 46 -2.50 -9.70 -9.24
C ASN A 46 -3.83 -10.38 -9.63
N SER A 47 -4.97 -9.90 -9.13
CA SER A 47 -6.26 -10.48 -9.49
C SER A 47 -6.82 -9.92 -10.78
N LYS A 48 -7.70 -10.70 -11.43
CA LYS A 48 -8.45 -10.24 -12.61
C LYS A 48 -9.34 -9.03 -12.31
N LEU A 49 -9.81 -8.89 -11.07
CA LEU A 49 -10.56 -7.71 -10.66
C LEU A 49 -9.66 -6.47 -10.66
N ALA A 50 -8.44 -6.57 -10.13
CA ALA A 50 -7.49 -5.46 -10.11
C ALA A 50 -6.99 -5.05 -11.51
N GLU A 51 -6.88 -5.99 -12.45
CA GLU A 51 -6.50 -5.72 -13.85
C GLU A 51 -7.46 -4.71 -14.52
N ASP A 52 -8.76 -4.81 -14.24
CA ASP A 52 -9.78 -3.97 -14.88
C ASP A 52 -10.04 -2.65 -14.13
N ILE A 53 -9.60 -2.52 -12.88
CA ILE A 53 -9.95 -1.37 -12.02
C ILE A 53 -8.87 -0.29 -12.04
N VAL A 54 -9.25 0.93 -12.42
CA VAL A 54 -8.45 2.15 -12.24
C VAL A 54 -9.03 2.99 -11.12
N TRP A 55 -8.41 2.90 -9.94
CA TRP A 55 -8.87 3.64 -8.76
C TRP A 55 -8.60 5.14 -8.88
N ILE A 56 -9.60 5.95 -8.53
CA ILE A 56 -9.41 7.37 -8.29
C ILE A 56 -8.72 7.54 -6.94
N LYS A 57 -7.61 8.30 -6.92
CA LYS A 57 -6.82 8.53 -5.71
C LYS A 57 -7.65 9.24 -4.64
N ALA A 58 -7.89 8.56 -3.53
CA ALA A 58 -8.45 9.18 -2.33
C ALA A 58 -7.42 10.13 -1.70
N SER A 59 -7.88 11.30 -1.26
CA SER A 59 -7.05 12.28 -0.56
C SER A 59 -7.90 13.14 0.36
N ARG A 60 -7.28 13.86 1.30
CA ARG A 60 -8.04 14.76 2.20
C ARG A 60 -8.96 15.73 1.48
N PRO A 61 -8.52 16.39 0.37
CA PRO A 61 -9.40 17.26 -0.40
C PRO A 61 -10.48 16.50 -1.19
N MET A 62 -10.26 15.22 -1.51
CA MET A 62 -11.15 14.39 -2.33
C MET A 62 -11.91 13.35 -1.50
N GLN A 63 -12.68 13.80 -0.51
CA GLN A 63 -13.45 12.90 0.37
C GLN A 63 -14.48 12.04 -0.37
N GLY A 64 -14.98 12.48 -1.54
CA GLY A 64 -15.86 11.66 -2.37
C GLY A 64 -15.22 10.32 -2.77
N ALA A 65 -13.91 10.31 -3.01
CA ALA A 65 -13.16 9.10 -3.35
C ALA A 65 -12.72 8.28 -2.11
N ALA A 66 -12.93 8.78 -0.89
CA ALA A 66 -12.50 8.10 0.34
C ALA A 66 -13.12 6.70 0.48
N ARG A 67 -14.35 6.53 -0.02
CA ARG A 67 -15.07 5.25 0.00
C ARG A 67 -14.81 4.36 -1.22
N GLY A 68 -13.90 4.78 -2.12
CA GLY A 68 -13.54 4.04 -3.33
C GLY A 68 -14.44 4.43 -4.50
N ILE A 69 -13.85 5.19 -5.41
CA ILE A 69 -14.38 5.47 -6.76
C ILE A 69 -13.36 4.95 -7.75
N PHE A 70 -13.83 4.34 -8.83
CA PHE A 70 -12.96 3.80 -9.87
C PHE A 70 -13.60 3.90 -11.25
N PHE A 71 -12.76 3.75 -12.27
CA PHE A 71 -13.16 3.46 -13.64
C PHE A 71 -12.86 1.99 -13.96
N LYS A 72 -13.59 1.42 -14.92
CA LYS A 72 -13.21 0.15 -15.54
C LYS A 72 -12.45 0.39 -16.83
N LEU A 73 -11.35 -0.32 -17.00
CA LEU A 73 -10.51 -0.22 -18.19
C LEU A 73 -11.25 -0.80 -19.41
N THR A 74 -11.90 -1.94 -19.26
CA THR A 74 -12.70 -2.59 -20.32
C THR A 74 -13.77 -1.67 -20.89
N GLU A 75 -14.51 -0.96 -20.04
CA GLU A 75 -15.52 0.02 -20.47
C GLU A 75 -14.88 1.23 -21.17
N ALA A 76 -13.72 1.70 -20.69
CA ALA A 76 -13.01 2.80 -21.34
C ALA A 76 -12.48 2.43 -22.74
N LEU A 77 -12.02 1.18 -22.92
CA LEU A 77 -11.50 0.67 -24.19
C LEU A 77 -12.55 0.64 -25.31
N GLU A 78 -13.85 0.61 -24.99
CA GLU A 78 -14.93 0.71 -25.99
C GLU A 78 -14.93 2.06 -26.72
N TYR A 79 -14.52 3.12 -26.04
CA TYR A 79 -14.53 4.49 -26.56
C TYR A 79 -13.13 5.03 -26.86
N THR A 80 -12.12 4.54 -26.15
CA THR A 80 -10.72 4.97 -26.25
C THR A 80 -9.82 3.73 -26.29
N PRO A 81 -9.64 3.09 -27.47
CA PRO A 81 -8.91 1.83 -27.59
C PRO A 81 -7.43 1.87 -27.13
N GLU A 82 -6.83 3.06 -27.09
CA GLU A 82 -5.47 3.30 -26.61
C GLU A 82 -5.36 3.55 -25.08
N ALA A 83 -6.50 3.58 -24.38
CA ALA A 83 -6.52 3.77 -22.94
C ALA A 83 -5.79 2.63 -22.22
N ASN A 84 -5.12 2.97 -21.14
CA ASN A 84 -4.52 2.03 -20.19
C ASN A 84 -4.62 2.62 -18.80
N LYS A 85 -4.29 1.84 -17.76
CA LYS A 85 -4.46 2.30 -16.37
C LYS A 85 -3.65 3.56 -16.03
N LYS A 86 -2.59 3.89 -16.80
CA LYS A 86 -1.79 5.12 -16.61
C LYS A 86 -2.45 6.34 -17.24
N THR A 87 -3.13 6.16 -18.36
CA THR A 87 -3.71 7.27 -19.16
C THR A 87 -5.17 7.52 -18.84
N LEU A 88 -5.87 6.52 -18.29
CA LEU A 88 -7.29 6.62 -17.97
C LEU A 88 -7.54 7.58 -16.81
N ASN A 89 -8.16 8.72 -17.10
CA ASN A 89 -8.51 9.75 -16.12
C ASN A 89 -9.97 10.22 -16.21
N SER A 90 -10.76 9.61 -17.10
CA SER A 90 -12.16 9.93 -17.34
C SER A 90 -12.91 8.67 -17.77
N GLY A 91 -14.21 8.60 -17.47
CA GLY A 91 -15.05 7.48 -17.86
C GLY A 91 -16.29 7.38 -16.97
N ILE A 92 -17.00 6.26 -17.08
CA ILE A 92 -18.11 5.94 -16.18
C ILE A 92 -17.53 5.66 -14.79
N MET A 93 -17.97 6.44 -13.82
CA MET A 93 -17.54 6.27 -12.43
C MET A 93 -18.37 5.18 -11.77
N HIS A 94 -17.66 4.22 -11.16
CA HIS A 94 -18.20 3.19 -10.30
C HIS A 94 -17.80 3.42 -8.86
N PHE A 95 -18.59 2.85 -7.95
CA PHE A 95 -18.39 2.96 -6.52
C PHE A 95 -18.02 1.60 -5.90
N PHE A 96 -17.19 1.63 -4.87
CA PHE A 96 -16.70 0.42 -4.20
C PHE A 96 -17.80 -0.56 -3.78
N ASN A 97 -18.97 -0.08 -3.36
CA ASN A 97 -20.09 -0.92 -2.95
C ASN A 97 -20.60 -1.85 -4.06
N GLU A 98 -20.35 -1.52 -5.32
CA GLU A 98 -20.68 -2.37 -6.48
C GLU A 98 -19.83 -3.65 -6.52
N ILE A 99 -18.60 -3.59 -6.00
CA ILE A 99 -17.60 -4.68 -6.07
C ILE A 99 -17.11 -5.12 -4.68
N GLU A 100 -17.71 -4.60 -3.61
CA GLU A 100 -17.22 -4.78 -2.23
C GLU A 100 -17.07 -6.26 -1.85
N ARG A 101 -18.01 -7.10 -2.31
CA ARG A 101 -17.96 -8.54 -2.06
C ARG A 101 -16.71 -9.17 -2.67
N ASP A 102 -16.43 -8.86 -3.93
CA ASP A 102 -15.33 -9.47 -4.68
C ASP A 102 -13.99 -8.94 -4.18
N VAL A 103 -13.91 -7.65 -3.87
CA VAL A 103 -12.73 -7.06 -3.22
C VAL A 103 -12.43 -7.73 -1.88
N LYS A 104 -13.46 -8.01 -1.06
CA LYS A 104 -13.26 -8.70 0.24
C LYS A 104 -12.77 -10.14 0.07
N LEU A 105 -13.17 -10.84 -0.98
CA LEU A 105 -12.72 -12.21 -1.25
C LEU A 105 -11.25 -12.26 -1.67
N GLU A 106 -10.79 -11.24 -2.38
CA GLU A 106 -9.42 -11.14 -2.90
C GLU A 106 -8.53 -10.25 -2.02
N PHE A 107 -9.01 -9.79 -0.86
CA PHE A 107 -8.28 -8.82 -0.05
C PHE A 107 -7.03 -9.41 0.60
N ARG A 108 -5.88 -8.75 0.38
CA ARG A 108 -4.57 -9.13 0.94
C ARG A 108 -3.96 -8.09 1.89
N GLY A 109 -4.77 -7.19 2.43
CA GLY A 109 -4.30 -6.14 3.36
C GLY A 109 -3.98 -4.80 2.70
N HIS A 110 -4.12 -4.67 1.38
CA HIS A 110 -3.83 -3.44 0.63
C HIS A 110 -4.89 -2.37 0.85
N HIS A 111 -4.48 -1.14 1.13
CA HIS A 111 -5.36 0.01 1.24
C HIS A 111 -4.80 1.21 0.46
N GLN A 112 -5.69 2.02 -0.10
CA GLN A 112 -5.30 3.38 -0.45
C GLN A 112 -4.99 4.17 0.83
N TYR A 113 -4.01 5.05 0.75
CA TYR A 113 -3.71 5.99 1.82
C TYR A 113 -3.45 7.38 1.26
N ASP A 114 -3.54 8.41 2.09
CA ASP A 114 -3.01 9.75 1.82
C ASP A 114 -2.10 10.18 2.97
N TRP A 115 -0.92 10.69 2.64
CA TRP A 115 0.04 11.19 3.61
C TRP A 115 0.32 12.65 3.34
N VAL A 116 -0.26 13.52 4.17
CA VAL A 116 -0.05 14.97 4.12
C VAL A 116 1.40 15.27 4.50
N ARG A 117 2.10 15.96 3.59
CA ARG A 117 3.54 16.28 3.70
C ARG A 117 4.37 15.00 3.88
N PRO A 118 4.36 14.11 2.87
CA PRO A 118 5.02 12.82 2.99
C PRO A 118 6.53 13.02 3.11
N ARG A 119 7.16 12.18 3.92
CA ARG A 119 8.61 12.20 4.10
C ARG A 119 9.27 11.41 2.97
N ARG A 120 9.74 12.11 1.94
CA ARG A 120 10.34 11.51 0.73
C ARG A 120 11.46 10.52 1.03
N THR A 121 12.28 10.78 2.05
CA THR A 121 13.30 9.84 2.53
C THR A 121 12.78 8.41 2.68
N TRP A 122 11.53 8.23 3.10
CA TRP A 122 10.94 6.89 3.26
C TRP A 122 10.26 6.36 2.01
N LEU A 123 9.71 7.23 1.17
CA LEU A 123 9.12 6.84 -0.11
C LEU A 123 10.18 6.41 -1.12
N ASP A 124 11.37 7.00 -1.05
CA ASP A 124 12.50 6.75 -1.96
C ASP A 124 13.44 5.64 -1.42
N SER A 125 12.98 4.88 -0.41
CA SER A 125 13.70 3.75 0.18
C SER A 125 13.80 2.59 -0.79
N SER A 126 15.00 2.00 -0.91
CA SER A 126 15.18 0.75 -1.67
C SER A 126 14.87 -0.50 -0.84
N CYS A 127 14.82 -0.33 0.49
CA CYS A 127 14.45 -1.37 1.44
C CYS A 127 12.96 -1.26 1.84
N PRO A 128 12.32 -2.37 2.24
CA PRO A 128 10.95 -2.34 2.76
C PRO A 128 10.80 -1.40 3.96
N VAL A 129 9.73 -0.61 3.96
CA VAL A 129 9.45 0.39 5.00
C VAL A 129 8.12 0.10 5.68
N TYR A 130 8.15 -0.02 7.00
CA TYR A 130 7.00 -0.20 7.87
C TYR A 130 6.87 0.99 8.80
N ILE A 131 5.65 1.51 8.96
CA ILE A 131 5.34 2.59 9.88
C ILE A 131 4.54 2.04 11.06
N ASP A 132 5.03 2.28 12.28
CA ASP A 132 4.32 1.96 13.51
C ASP A 132 3.60 3.18 14.06
N PHE A 133 2.27 3.22 13.92
CA PHE A 133 1.42 4.28 14.48
C PHE A 133 1.00 4.03 15.94
N GLY A 134 1.57 3.02 16.59
CA GLY A 134 1.16 2.52 17.91
C GLY A 134 -0.10 1.66 17.87
N TRP A 135 -0.48 1.16 16.69
CA TRP A 135 -1.61 0.23 16.52
C TRP A 135 -1.19 -1.23 16.78
N ALA A 136 -2.15 -2.16 16.65
CA ALA A 136 -1.87 -3.60 16.65
C ALA A 136 -1.14 -4.08 15.39
N CYS A 137 -1.14 -3.27 14.33
CA CYS A 137 -0.49 -3.54 13.04
C CYS A 137 0.54 -2.46 12.68
N LEU A 138 1.38 -2.79 11.70
CA LEU A 138 2.27 -1.88 10.99
C LEU A 138 1.67 -1.55 9.62
N ALA A 139 1.93 -0.35 9.12
CA ALA A 139 1.60 0.03 7.74
C ALA A 139 2.86 -0.07 6.87
N LYS A 140 2.93 -1.09 6.00
CA LYS A 140 4.00 -1.24 5.02
C LYS A 140 3.75 -0.31 3.84
N LEU A 141 4.66 0.61 3.54
CA LEU A 141 4.58 1.42 2.33
C LEU A 141 4.82 0.54 1.11
N SER A 142 3.95 0.63 0.10
CA SER A 142 4.07 -0.16 -1.12
C SER A 142 3.53 0.61 -2.33
N LEU A 143 3.84 0.07 -3.50
CA LEU A 143 3.12 0.36 -4.73
C LEU A 143 2.12 -0.76 -4.97
N TYR A 144 0.91 -0.41 -5.39
CA TYR A 144 -0.18 -1.35 -5.55
C TYR A 144 0.00 -2.22 -6.78
N ASP A 145 0.15 -1.59 -7.94
CA ASP A 145 0.26 -2.27 -9.23
C ASP A 145 1.44 -1.71 -10.05
N GLU A 146 1.62 -2.24 -11.26
CA GLU A 146 2.64 -1.81 -12.22
C GLU A 146 2.55 -0.32 -12.61
N TYR A 147 1.44 0.34 -12.29
CA TYR A 147 1.19 1.76 -12.52
C TYR A 147 1.57 2.63 -11.33
N ALA A 148 2.18 2.04 -10.31
CA ALA A 148 2.75 2.72 -9.16
C ALA A 148 1.72 3.53 -8.35
N LEU A 149 0.47 3.09 -8.26
CA LEU A 149 -0.50 3.66 -7.31
C LEU A 149 0.03 3.46 -5.87
N PRO A 150 0.31 4.53 -5.10
CA PRO A 150 0.81 4.37 -3.74
C PRO A 150 -0.26 3.74 -2.85
N CYS A 151 0.12 2.67 -2.14
CA CYS A 151 -0.74 1.99 -1.18
C CYS A 151 0.01 1.70 0.12
N VAL A 152 -0.74 1.23 1.12
CA VAL A 152 -0.16 0.55 2.28
C VAL A 152 -0.68 -0.86 2.39
N VAL A 153 0.14 -1.77 2.89
CA VAL A 153 -0.30 -3.07 3.37
C VAL A 153 -0.34 -3.04 4.89
N LEU A 154 -1.51 -3.31 5.46
CA LEU A 154 -1.65 -3.44 6.91
C LEU A 154 -1.22 -4.83 7.35
N VAL A 155 -0.20 -4.89 8.21
CA VAL A 155 0.48 -6.11 8.60
C VAL A 155 0.42 -6.27 10.12
N SER A 156 0.01 -7.45 10.59
CA SER A 156 0.06 -7.80 12.01
C SER A 156 1.48 -7.69 12.57
N LYS A 157 1.65 -7.09 13.76
CA LYS A 157 2.95 -7.07 14.45
C LYS A 157 3.47 -8.47 14.75
N PHE A 158 2.57 -9.41 15.04
CA PHE A 158 2.93 -10.81 15.26
C PHE A 158 3.51 -11.44 14.00
N GLN A 159 2.82 -11.29 12.86
CA GLN A 159 3.28 -11.82 11.57
C GLN A 159 4.61 -11.19 11.17
N PHE A 160 4.74 -9.87 11.35
CA PHE A 160 5.99 -9.16 11.07
C PHE A 160 7.17 -9.70 11.87
N ILE A 161 7.01 -9.90 13.18
CA ILE A 161 8.06 -10.46 14.04
C ILE A 161 8.38 -11.90 13.63
N HIS A 162 7.36 -12.71 13.38
CA HIS A 162 7.53 -14.08 12.91
C HIS A 162 8.35 -14.13 11.62
N ASP A 163 7.97 -13.36 10.61
CA ASP A 163 8.65 -13.36 9.31
C ASP A 163 10.06 -12.80 9.45
N ALA A 164 10.25 -11.72 10.20
CA ALA A 164 11.57 -11.14 10.46
C ALA A 164 12.55 -12.11 11.14
N MET A 165 12.06 -13.17 11.77
CA MET A 165 12.87 -14.23 12.38
C MET A 165 13.03 -15.48 11.50
N THR A 166 12.20 -15.66 10.48
CA THR A 166 12.09 -16.92 9.72
C THR A 166 12.46 -16.80 8.25
N VAL A 167 12.20 -15.65 7.62
CA VAL A 167 12.51 -15.44 6.20
C VAL A 167 13.97 -15.03 6.01
N SER A 168 14.52 -15.34 4.82
CA SER A 168 15.92 -15.06 4.51
C SER A 168 16.13 -13.67 3.93
N HIS A 169 15.13 -13.13 3.21
CA HIS A 169 15.21 -11.82 2.59
C HIS A 169 14.20 -10.82 3.17
N ALA A 170 14.67 -9.61 3.44
CA ALA A 170 13.86 -8.51 3.97
C ALA A 170 12.60 -8.22 3.12
N SER A 171 12.68 -8.41 1.82
CA SER A 171 11.55 -8.27 0.88
C SER A 171 10.43 -9.28 1.11
N GLU A 172 10.74 -10.44 1.70
CA GLU A 172 9.78 -11.53 1.98
C GLU A 172 8.99 -11.28 3.27
N ILE A 173 9.45 -10.38 4.16
CA ILE A 173 8.77 -10.07 5.42
C ILE A 173 7.38 -9.54 5.11
N CYS A 174 6.35 -10.30 5.48
CA CYS A 174 4.96 -10.01 5.17
C CYS A 174 4.79 -9.63 3.69
N GLY A 175 5.54 -10.32 2.83
CA GLY A 175 5.26 -10.36 1.41
C GLY A 175 3.86 -10.93 1.21
N VAL A 176 3.21 -10.52 0.13
CA VAL A 176 1.99 -11.19 -0.35
C VAL A 176 2.45 -12.52 -0.99
N LEU A 177 2.99 -13.42 -0.18
CA LEU A 177 3.16 -14.82 -0.53
C LEU A 177 1.84 -15.53 -0.19
N ASP A 178 1.48 -16.52 -1.00
CA ASP A 178 0.20 -17.27 -1.08
C ASP A 178 -0.29 -17.97 0.22
N ASP A 179 -0.09 -17.39 1.40
CA ASP A 179 -0.43 -18.02 2.66
C ASP A 179 -1.80 -17.57 3.17
N LEU A 180 -2.73 -18.50 2.99
CA LEU A 180 -4.13 -18.58 3.45
C LEU A 180 -4.35 -18.45 4.99
N TRP A 181 -3.51 -17.72 5.74
CA TRP A 181 -3.55 -17.75 7.20
C TRP A 181 -3.82 -16.44 7.95
N THR A 182 -4.10 -15.32 7.29
CA THR A 182 -4.40 -14.05 8.01
C THR A 182 -5.77 -13.46 7.69
N ILE A 183 -6.85 -14.17 8.05
CA ILE A 183 -8.09 -13.50 8.48
C ILE A 183 -8.67 -14.23 9.71
N GLY A 184 -7.99 -14.07 10.85
CA GLY A 184 -8.61 -14.17 12.16
C GLY A 184 -9.45 -12.92 12.41
N ARG A 185 -10.76 -13.09 12.47
CA ARG A 185 -11.78 -12.08 12.75
C ARG A 185 -11.42 -11.22 13.96
N HIS A 186 -11.46 -9.90 13.80
CA HIS A 186 -11.82 -8.95 14.85
C HIS A 186 -12.66 -7.82 14.23
#